data_AF-A0A257QR92-F1
#
_entry.id   AF-A0A257QR92-F1
#
_cell.length_a   1.000
_cell.length_b   1.000
_cell.length_c   1.000
_cell.angle_alpha   90.00
_cell.angle_beta   90.00
_cell.angle_gamma   90.00
#
_symmetry.space_group_name_H-M   'P 1'
#
loop_
_entity.id
_entity.type
_entity.pdbx_description
1 polymer ?
#
loop_
_entity_poly.entity_id
_entity_poly.type
_entity_poly.pdbx_seq_one_letter_code
_entity_poly.pdbx_strand_id
1 'polypeptide(L)' 'GRVLATWPGLSGSQLFENRDLAPTLDIRSVAKGALAAHLGLSGAALARVFPGSSDAAPLLGLTRAA' A
#
# COMPACT_ATOMS: atom_id res chain seq x y z
N GLY A 1 -10.68 13.48 -2.90
CA GLY A 1 -9.82 12.27 -2.84
C GLY A 1 -8.37 12.71 -2.94
N ARG A 2 -7.44 11.96 -2.34
CA ARG A 2 -5.99 12.25 -2.35
C ARG A 2 -5.26 11.11 -3.05
N VAL A 3 -4.35 11.45 -3.96
CA VAL A 3 -3.43 10.50 -4.58
C VAL A 3 -2.18 10.42 -3.71
N LEU A 4 -1.88 9.23 -3.18
CA LEU A 4 -0.75 8.99 -2.25
C LEU A 4 0.51 8.45 -2.94
N ALA A 5 0.36 7.91 -4.15
CA ALA A 5 1.45 7.37 -4.95
C ALA A 5 1.67 8.26 -6.19
N THR A 6 2.73 8.04 -6.94
CA THR A 6 2.91 8.76 -8.20
C THR A 6 1.94 8.22 -9.25
N TRP A 7 1.19 9.09 -9.92
CA TRP A 7 0.48 8.72 -11.14
C TRP A 7 1.49 8.61 -12.28
N PRO A 8 1.75 7.40 -12.81
CA PRO A 8 2.80 7.23 -13.81
C PRO A 8 2.39 7.83 -15.16
N GLY A 9 1.09 7.89 -15.49
CA GLY A 9 0.61 8.26 -16.82
C GLY A 9 0.22 7.06 -17.67
N LEU A 10 -0.23 7.31 -18.90
CA LEU A 10 -0.69 6.28 -19.85
C LEU A 10 0.22 6.12 -21.07
N SER A 11 1.39 6.78 -21.09
CA SER A 11 2.35 6.57 -22.18
C SER A 11 2.98 5.18 -22.06
N GLY A 12 3.34 4.56 -23.19
CA GLY A 12 3.86 3.18 -23.20
C GLY A 12 5.06 2.95 -22.28
N SER A 13 5.98 3.92 -22.20
CA SER A 13 7.17 3.84 -21.32
C SER A 13 6.85 3.96 -19.82
N GLN A 14 5.62 4.31 -19.46
CA GLN A 14 5.16 4.49 -18.07
C GLN A 14 4.24 3.35 -17.62
N LEU A 15 3.91 2.40 -18.51
CA LEU A 15 3.11 1.23 -18.19
C LEU A 15 4.01 0.06 -17.78
N PHE A 16 3.54 -0.73 -16.82
CA PHE A 16 4.07 -2.05 -16.55
C PHE A 16 3.66 -2.99 -17.68
N GLU A 17 4.65 -3.67 -18.27
CA GLU A 17 4.46 -4.62 -19.38
C GLU A 17 3.65 -4.05 -20.56
N ASN A 18 3.69 -2.72 -20.78
CA ASN A 18 2.91 -2.01 -21.79
C ASN A 18 1.37 -2.20 -21.69
N ARG A 19 0.84 -2.61 -20.53
CA ARG A 19 -0.59 -2.87 -20.33
C ARG A 19 -1.14 -2.20 -19.08
N ASP A 20 -0.46 -2.40 -17.95
CA ASP A 20 -0.96 -1.99 -16.65
C ASP A 20 -0.28 -0.69 -16.20
N LEU A 21 -0.88 0.05 -15.28
CA LEU A 21 -0.17 1.17 -14.66
C LEU A 21 1.02 0.62 -13.87
N ALA A 22 2.18 1.28 -14.00
CA ALA A 22 3.34 0.93 -13.19
C ALA A 22 3.02 1.06 -11.69
N PRO A 23 3.23 0.00 -10.88
CA PRO A 23 3.08 0.11 -9.43
C PRO A 23 4.11 1.10 -8.87
N THR A 24 3.64 2.17 -8.25
CA THR A 24 4.48 3.22 -7.65
C THR A 24 4.47 3.20 -6.12
N LEU A 25 3.74 2.25 -5.53
CA LEU A 25 3.64 2.04 -4.09
C LEU A 25 3.49 0.54 -3.80
N ASP A 26 4.13 0.09 -2.73
CA ASP A 26 3.98 -1.29 -2.27
C ASP A 26 2.56 -1.51 -1.71
N ILE A 27 1.81 -2.42 -2.34
CA ILE A 27 0.44 -2.75 -1.94
C ILE A 27 0.36 -3.35 -0.53
N ARG A 28 1.43 -4.00 -0.05
CA ARG A 28 1.51 -4.54 1.32
C ARG A 28 1.43 -3.42 2.34
N SER A 29 2.04 -2.26 2.07
CA SER A 29 1.98 -1.09 2.94
C SER A 29 0.55 -0.58 3.09
N VAL A 30 -0.22 -0.53 2.00
CA VAL A 30 -1.65 -0.15 2.01
C VAL A 30 -2.47 -1.15 2.82
N ALA A 31 -2.30 -2.45 2.56
CA ALA A 31 -3.04 -3.51 3.24
C ALA A 31 -2.75 -3.53 4.76
N LYS A 32 -1.48 -3.45 5.17
CA LYS A 32 -1.09 -3.35 6.57
C LYS A 32 -1.70 -2.14 7.25
N GLY A 33 -1.67 -0.99 6.57
CA GLY A 33 -2.29 0.25 7.06
C GLY A 33 -3.78 0.11 7.30
N ALA A 34 -4.51 -0.45 6.33
CA ALA A 34 -5.94 -0.68 6.44
C ALA A 34 -6.29 -1.65 7.58
N LEU A 35 -5.57 -2.76 7.70
CA LEU A 35 -5.78 -3.74 8.77
C LEU A 35 -5.44 -3.18 10.15
N ALA A 36 -4.36 -2.41 10.28
CA ALA A 36 -4.01 -1.73 11.52
C ALA A 36 -5.10 -0.73 11.93
N ALA A 37 -5.55 0.09 10.97
CA ALA A 37 -6.48 1.18 11.25
C ALA A 37 -7.95 0.73 11.42
N HIS A 38 -8.39 -0.32 10.72
CA HIS A 38 -9.76 -0.82 10.82
C HIS A 38 -9.95 -1.95 11.82
N LEU A 39 -8.95 -2.84 11.98
CA LEU A 39 -9.07 -4.01 12.85
C LEU A 39 -8.18 -3.92 14.10
N GLY A 40 -7.42 -2.84 14.27
CA GLY A 40 -6.55 -2.66 15.44
C GLY A 40 -5.41 -3.68 15.52
N LEU A 41 -5.00 -4.28 14.39
CA LEU A 41 -3.93 -5.28 14.41
C LEU A 41 -2.61 -4.69 14.92
N SER A 42 -1.99 -5.37 15.87
CA SER A 42 -0.66 -5.02 16.37
C SER A 42 0.43 -5.28 15.33
N GLY A 43 1.60 -4.66 15.50
CA GLY A 43 2.77 -4.90 14.63
C GLY A 43 3.18 -6.38 14.57
N ALA A 44 3.09 -7.10 15.70
CA ALA A 44 3.36 -8.53 15.75
C ALA A 44 2.33 -9.36 14.95
N ALA A 45 1.04 -8.99 15.03
CA ALA A 45 0.00 -9.63 14.23
C ALA A 45 0.22 -9.38 12.72
N LEU A 46 0.56 -8.15 12.34
CA LEU A 46 0.88 -7.80 10.96
C LEU A 46 2.12 -8.55 10.46
N ALA A 47 3.16 -8.70 11.27
CA ALA A 47 4.36 -9.46 10.90
C ALA A 47 4.06 -10.95 10.65
N ARG A 48 3.09 -11.54 11.38
CA ARG A 48 2.64 -12.92 11.14
C ARG A 48 1.82 -13.06 9.85
N VAL A 49 0.98 -12.08 9.52
CA VAL A 49 0.15 -12.10 8.30
C VAL A 49 0.98 -11.79 7.05
N PHE A 50 2.01 -10.96 7.17
CA PHE A 50 2.89 -10.56 6.07
C PHE A 50 4.36 -10.96 6.36
N PRO A 51 4.69 -12.25 6.37
CA PRO A 51 6.04 -12.71 6.65
C PRO A 51 7.05 -12.17 5.62
N GLY A 52 8.25 -11.80 6.08
CA GLY A 52 9.34 -11.35 5.21
C GLY A 52 9.13 -9.97 4.54
N SER A 53 8.20 -9.16 5.03
CA SER A 53 7.85 -7.86 4.42
C SER A 53 8.17 -6.65 5.32
N SER A 54 9.24 -6.73 6.12
CA SER A 54 9.61 -5.65 7.06
C SER A 54 9.99 -4.33 6.36
N ASP A 55 10.33 -4.40 5.07
CA ASP A 55 10.58 -3.27 4.16
C ASP A 55 9.30 -2.48 3.82
N ALA A 56 8.13 -3.11 3.88
CA ALA A 56 6.83 -2.48 3.61
C ALA A 56 6.15 -2.00 4.90
N ALA A 57 6.45 -0.77 5.33
CA ALA A 57 5.84 -0.18 6.52
C ALA A 57 4.32 0.07 6.34
N PRO A 58 3.47 -0.08 7.39
CA PRO A 58 2.04 0.22 7.30
C PRO A 58 1.79 1.68 6.88
N LEU A 59 0.96 1.87 5.87
CA LEU A 59 0.57 3.21 5.40
C LEU A 59 -0.48 3.81 6.35
N LEU A 60 -0.17 4.97 6.92
CA LEU A 60 -1.03 5.65 7.89
C LEU A 60 -2.03 6.60 7.22
N GLY A 61 -3.08 6.98 7.95
CA GLY A 61 -4.06 7.98 7.50
C GLY A 61 -4.96 7.52 6.35
N LEU A 62 -5.20 6.20 6.26
CA LEU A 62 -6.10 5.60 5.27
C LEU A 62 -7.58 5.68 5.68
N THR A 63 -7.86 5.82 6.97
CA THR A 63 -9.21 5.87 7.53
C THR A 63 -9.42 7.22 8.21
N ARG A 64 -10.68 7.67 8.28
CA ARG A 64 -11.02 8.81 9.14
C ARG A 64 -11.06 8.33 10.59
N ALA A 65 -10.59 9.18 11.51
CA ALA A 65 -10.96 9.04 12.92
C ALA A 65 -12.49 9.14 13.02
N ALA A 66 -13.09 8.27 13.83
CA ALA A 66 -14.52 8.34 14.13
C ALA A 66 -14.86 9.63 14.88
#